data_AF-A0A937B8T3-F1
#
_entry.id   AF-A0A937B8T3-F1
#
_cell.length_a   1.000
_cell.length_b   1.000
_cell.length_c   1.000
_cell.angle_alpha   90.00
_cell.angle_beta   90.00
_cell.angle_gamma   90.00
#
_symmetry.space_group_name_H-M   'P 1'
#
loop_
_entity.id
_entity.type
_entity.pdbx_description
1 polymer ?
#
loop_
_entity_poly.entity_id
_entity_poly.type
_entity_poly.pdbx_seq_one_letter_code
_entity_poly.pdbx_strand_id
1 'polypeptide(L)'
;MKIHILIAGTLFTHATLIAQNTFPSTGNAGIGTASPTAAKLEFRNATAFGAPYGSIRYMRINNIQPSFVNEESLISNLWDVSVVSNLLTSPSAENVPGMDFRSSYSLSEDNFVSTTYSSPVISVLKLNMDGKVGVGIQNPSAKLHVNGDTRIASLAGTGNRMVVTDANGLLSSQALPALSNQTLSFSGTNLSISDGNAVSLAPLMQTLTLSGNNLSISGGNTVSLASFKDNLGNHTATTNLLMNNNGVHGINYLRFNSNQELNAYTTTGIYTNSNFGVGGAPSLGYNLQVYGSIYCSTTLTEGSDKRFKQDIVPIESALSVIRRLSGVTYRFKKDGFEAFRFDDKEHSGFIAQDVQKVLPHLVSTGDDGYLSLRYTGIIPYLTEGIKEQQDIIEQQQLRIEKLEEQVRALMDAGRTHDAEQDVKALLFQNEPNPFGESTRIRCLLPEGIAEARIILYSIAGVKLKEIPLAGPGEHIVSVSAGELSADIYVYSLIVDGKLVDTKKMVVSR
;
A
#
# COMPACT_ATOMS: atom_id res chain seq x y z
N MET A 1 183.38 -8.71 5.56
CA MET A 1 183.50 -7.31 6.07
C MET A 1 182.41 -6.47 5.40
N LYS A 2 181.77 -5.53 6.11
CA LYS A 2 180.82 -4.50 5.61
C LYS A 2 180.07 -4.84 4.30
N ILE A 3 178.83 -5.32 4.39
CA ILE A 3 178.02 -5.62 3.19
C ILE A 3 177.44 -4.33 2.59
N HIS A 4 178.03 -3.87 1.47
CA HIS A 4 177.39 -3.09 0.41
C HIS A 4 177.12 -4.01 -0.80
N ILE A 5 176.04 -3.76 -1.56
CA ILE A 5 175.80 -4.10 -3.00
C ILE A 5 174.37 -3.59 -3.37
N LEU A 6 174.03 -2.81 -4.43
CA LEU A 6 174.65 -2.30 -5.68
C LEU A 6 174.42 -3.21 -6.92
N ILE A 7 173.65 -2.87 -7.97
CA ILE A 7 172.92 -1.63 -8.38
C ILE A 7 171.81 -1.95 -9.43
N ALA A 8 171.12 -0.91 -9.97
CA ALA A 8 170.27 -0.81 -11.18
C ALA A 8 168.74 -0.64 -10.91
N GLY A 9 167.99 0.32 -11.48
CA GLY A 9 168.28 1.42 -12.45
C GLY A 9 167.55 1.17 -13.79
N THR A 10 166.60 1.97 -14.28
CA THR A 10 166.49 3.44 -14.48
C THR A 10 165.18 4.03 -13.89
N LEU A 11 164.99 5.29 -13.47
CA LEU A 11 165.11 6.62 -14.15
C LEU A 11 164.21 6.75 -15.41
N PHE A 12 163.45 7.83 -15.69
CA PHE A 12 163.04 9.10 -15.03
C PHE A 12 161.77 9.63 -15.79
N THR A 13 160.98 10.68 -15.49
CA THR A 13 160.98 11.92 -14.66
C THR A 13 159.63 12.12 -13.91
N HIS A 14 159.58 12.78 -12.75
CA HIS A 14 159.14 14.19 -12.49
C HIS A 14 157.93 14.70 -13.31
N ALA A 15 156.73 15.03 -12.79
CA ALA A 15 156.15 15.31 -11.45
C ALA A 15 156.05 16.80 -11.02
N THR A 16 154.82 17.26 -10.76
CA THR A 16 154.52 18.48 -9.97
C THR A 16 153.24 18.29 -9.14
N LEU A 17 153.35 17.62 -8.00
CA LEU A 17 152.29 17.59 -6.99
C LEU A 17 152.35 18.91 -6.19
N ILE A 18 151.31 19.74 -6.25
CA ILE A 18 151.20 20.90 -5.34
C ILE A 18 150.81 20.39 -3.95
N ALA A 19 151.45 20.94 -2.90
CA ALA A 19 151.43 20.40 -1.54
C ALA A 19 150.00 20.11 -1.04
N GLN A 20 149.66 18.89 -0.60
CA GLN A 20 150.24 18.05 0.47
C GLN A 20 149.87 18.52 1.89
N ASN A 21 149.80 17.55 2.80
CA ASN A 21 149.46 17.77 4.20
C ASN A 21 150.66 18.34 4.95
N THR A 22 150.55 19.56 5.48
CA THR A 22 151.64 20.21 6.21
C THR A 22 151.56 19.90 7.71
N PHE A 23 152.69 19.47 8.28
CA PHE A 23 152.88 19.20 9.71
C PHE A 23 154.09 19.98 10.26
N PRO A 24 153.95 21.26 10.65
CA PRO A 24 155.05 22.02 11.25
C PRO A 24 155.30 21.59 12.70
N SER A 25 156.49 21.92 13.22
CA SER A 25 156.86 21.68 14.62
C SER A 25 156.00 22.43 15.66
N THR A 26 155.08 23.30 15.22
CA THR A 26 154.08 23.98 16.05
C THR A 26 152.91 23.09 16.47
N GLY A 27 152.76 21.89 15.89
CA GLY A 27 151.73 20.92 16.28
C GLY A 27 150.35 21.11 15.65
N ASN A 28 150.27 21.85 14.55
CA ASN A 28 149.08 21.93 13.69
C ASN A 28 149.20 21.01 12.47
N ALA A 29 148.07 20.51 11.96
CA ALA A 29 147.99 19.79 10.68
C ALA A 29 147.07 20.53 9.70
N GLY A 30 147.50 20.68 8.45
CA GLY A 30 146.66 21.21 7.37
C GLY A 30 146.41 20.16 6.31
N ILE A 31 145.17 19.97 5.86
CA ILE A 31 144.82 19.10 4.73
C ILE A 31 144.19 19.98 3.64
N GLY A 32 144.88 20.08 2.50
CA GLY A 32 144.53 21.02 1.43
C GLY A 32 144.99 22.47 1.66
N THR A 33 145.89 22.71 2.62
CA THR A 33 146.51 24.02 2.88
C THR A 33 147.98 23.87 3.28
N ALA A 34 148.84 24.73 2.72
CA ALA A 34 150.26 24.75 3.04
C ALA A 34 150.58 25.44 4.38
N SER A 35 149.65 26.26 4.92
CA SER A 35 149.90 27.17 6.06
C SER A 35 148.76 27.13 7.10
N PRO A 36 148.66 26.10 7.95
CA PRO A 36 147.62 25.99 8.97
C PRO A 36 147.89 26.91 10.19
N THR A 37 147.27 28.09 10.19
CA THR A 37 147.58 29.18 11.15
C THR A 37 146.71 29.22 12.41
N ALA A 38 145.50 28.66 12.40
CA ALA A 38 144.49 28.92 13.43
C ALA A 38 143.97 27.70 14.23
N ALA A 39 144.19 26.47 13.74
CA ALA A 39 143.65 25.25 14.36
C ALA A 39 144.62 24.07 14.25
N LYS A 40 144.50 23.11 15.18
CA LYS A 40 145.29 21.86 15.15
C LYS A 40 144.97 20.94 13.97
N LEU A 41 143.82 21.13 13.32
CA LEU A 41 143.44 20.47 12.07
C LEU A 41 142.55 21.40 11.23
N GLU A 42 142.96 21.75 10.00
CA GLU A 42 142.17 22.56 9.05
C GLU A 42 141.92 21.80 7.73
N PHE A 43 140.69 21.93 7.20
CA PHE A 43 140.26 21.42 5.89
C PHE A 43 139.57 22.53 5.09
N ARG A 44 139.77 22.56 3.76
CA ARG A 44 139.02 23.40 2.82
C ARG A 44 138.70 22.64 1.53
N ASN A 45 137.58 22.95 0.89
CA ASN A 45 137.20 22.42 -0.41
C ASN A 45 136.64 23.54 -1.31
N ALA A 46 136.79 23.41 -2.62
CA ALA A 46 136.30 24.37 -3.61
C ALA A 46 134.84 24.06 -4.02
N THR A 47 134.10 25.08 -4.41
CA THR A 47 132.66 24.99 -4.70
C THR A 47 132.33 25.16 -6.18
N ALA A 48 131.27 24.49 -6.62
CA ALA A 48 130.52 24.81 -7.84
C ALA A 48 129.03 24.57 -7.57
N PHE A 49 128.18 25.48 -8.05
CA PHE A 49 126.70 25.45 -7.99
C PHE A 49 126.03 25.31 -6.60
N GLY A 50 125.56 26.45 -6.08
CA GLY A 50 124.10 26.66 -6.11
C GLY A 50 123.30 26.87 -4.82
N ALA A 51 123.80 26.53 -3.62
CA ALA A 51 123.05 26.76 -2.38
C ALA A 51 123.96 27.09 -1.17
N PRO A 52 123.66 28.11 -0.34
CA PRO A 52 124.63 28.70 0.59
C PRO A 52 124.68 28.10 2.01
N TYR A 53 124.30 26.83 2.23
CA TYR A 53 124.38 26.18 3.55
C TYR A 53 125.02 24.79 3.49
N GLY A 54 126.32 24.74 3.75
CA GLY A 54 127.08 23.48 3.86
C GLY A 54 126.78 22.76 5.18
N SER A 55 126.21 21.55 5.10
CA SER A 55 126.00 20.68 6.25
C SER A 55 127.16 19.68 6.40
N ILE A 56 127.79 19.66 7.58
CA ILE A 56 128.84 18.69 7.92
C ILE A 56 128.20 17.33 8.18
N ARG A 57 128.36 16.38 7.26
CA ARG A 57 127.93 14.99 7.46
C ARG A 57 128.94 14.25 8.36
N TYR A 58 128.58 14.02 9.61
CA TYR A 58 129.34 13.13 10.49
C TYR A 58 129.10 11.66 10.11
N MET A 59 130.03 11.06 9.37
CA MET A 59 130.12 9.60 9.27
C MET A 59 130.66 9.03 10.59
N ARG A 60 129.76 8.60 11.50
CA ARG A 60 130.15 7.64 12.54
C ARG A 60 130.34 6.26 11.88
N ILE A 61 131.58 5.94 11.53
CA ILE A 61 131.98 4.56 11.26
C ILE A 61 131.99 3.83 12.60
N ASN A 62 130.87 3.22 12.96
CA ASN A 62 130.83 2.24 14.04
C ASN A 62 131.68 1.02 13.63
N ASN A 63 132.41 0.45 14.58
CA ASN A 63 133.48 -0.50 14.30
C ASN A 63 132.95 -1.89 13.87
N ILE A 64 132.72 -2.05 12.56
CA ILE A 64 132.23 -3.29 11.95
C ILE A 64 133.19 -3.73 10.83
N GLN A 65 133.72 -4.94 10.98
CA GLN A 65 134.13 -5.83 9.90
C GLN A 65 133.00 -6.87 9.73
N PRO A 66 132.77 -7.49 8.54
CA PRO A 66 133.69 -7.62 7.41
C PRO A 66 133.05 -7.38 6.00
N SER A 67 133.86 -7.68 4.96
CA SER A 67 133.47 -8.15 3.60
C SER A 67 132.58 -7.29 2.66
N PHE A 68 133.23 -6.83 1.57
CA PHE A 68 132.80 -6.87 0.14
C PHE A 68 131.44 -7.58 -0.16
N VAL A 69 130.49 -7.09 -1.00
CA VAL A 69 130.35 -5.97 -1.98
C VAL A 69 128.83 -5.68 -2.18
N ASN A 70 128.29 -4.71 -2.94
CA ASN A 70 128.78 -3.84 -4.05
C ASN A 70 128.26 -2.38 -3.97
N GLU A 71 128.40 -1.59 -5.05
CA GLU A 71 128.17 -0.12 -5.03
C GLU A 71 126.84 0.41 -5.62
N GLU A 72 126.20 -0.19 -6.63
CA GLU A 72 125.04 0.45 -7.28
C GLU A 72 123.73 0.39 -6.45
N SER A 73 123.73 -0.30 -5.31
CA SER A 73 122.62 -0.32 -4.35
C SER A 73 122.39 1.02 -3.61
N LEU A 74 123.19 2.04 -3.90
CA LEU A 74 123.29 3.27 -3.09
C LEU A 74 122.40 4.45 -3.56
N ILE A 75 121.66 4.31 -4.67
CA ILE A 75 120.90 5.43 -5.27
C ILE A 75 119.40 5.39 -4.89
N SER A 76 118.83 4.22 -4.58
CA SER A 76 117.37 4.06 -4.38
C SER A 76 116.83 4.62 -3.05
N ASN A 77 117.64 4.70 -2.00
CA ASN A 77 117.16 4.85 -0.62
C ASN A 77 117.14 6.31 -0.12
N LEU A 78 116.95 7.28 -1.01
CA LEU A 78 117.01 8.72 -0.71
C LEU A 78 115.64 9.38 -0.42
N TRP A 79 114.53 8.62 -0.44
CA TRP A 79 113.17 9.17 -0.33
C TRP A 79 112.43 8.87 0.99
N ASP A 80 112.89 7.93 1.82
CA ASP A 80 112.28 7.61 3.12
C ASP A 80 112.90 8.42 4.28
N VAL A 81 112.54 9.71 4.39
CA VAL A 81 112.89 10.54 5.56
C VAL A 81 111.85 10.35 6.68
N SER A 82 111.82 9.14 7.26
CA SER A 82 111.07 8.87 8.48
C SER A 82 111.96 9.15 9.70
N VAL A 83 111.70 10.25 10.41
CA VAL A 83 112.51 10.70 11.55
C VAL A 83 112.17 9.89 12.81
N VAL A 84 112.77 8.71 12.95
CA VAL A 84 112.65 7.88 14.15
C VAL A 84 113.47 8.50 15.29
N SER A 85 112.79 9.14 16.23
CA SER A 85 113.40 9.72 17.42
C SER A 85 113.85 8.65 18.41
N ASN A 86 115.15 8.35 18.48
CA ASN A 86 115.75 7.59 19.57
C ASN A 86 116.91 8.36 20.20
N LEU A 87 116.62 9.00 21.34
CA LEU A 87 117.54 9.85 22.08
C LEU A 87 118.41 9.01 23.02
N LEU A 88 119.67 8.77 22.65
CA LEU A 88 120.66 8.17 23.56
C LEU A 88 121.58 9.24 24.16
N THR A 89 121.52 9.32 25.48
CA THR A 89 122.15 10.27 26.39
C THR A 89 123.67 10.42 26.26
N SER A 90 124.15 11.67 26.22
CA SER A 90 125.49 12.04 26.71
C SER A 90 125.42 13.44 27.36
N PRO A 91 125.78 13.62 28.66
CA PRO A 91 125.45 14.84 29.40
C PRO A 91 126.54 15.91 29.38
N SER A 92 126.41 16.95 28.55
CA SER A 92 127.17 18.21 28.62
C SER A 92 126.58 19.26 27.66
N ALA A 93 126.64 20.56 28.02
CA ALA A 93 125.99 21.70 27.34
C ALA A 93 124.44 21.58 27.35
N GLU A 94 123.73 22.08 28.36
CA GLU A 94 123.55 23.50 28.76
C GLU A 94 122.76 24.34 27.74
N ASN A 95 121.85 25.16 28.29
CA ASN A 95 120.79 25.86 27.56
C ASN A 95 121.31 26.84 26.49
N VAL A 96 120.69 26.80 25.30
CA VAL A 96 120.63 27.94 24.37
C VAL A 96 119.19 28.47 24.36
N PRO A 97 118.87 29.54 25.12
CA PRO A 97 117.52 30.10 25.11
C PRO A 97 117.17 30.74 23.76
N GLY A 98 115.98 30.44 23.22
CA GLY A 98 115.42 31.17 22.07
C GLY A 98 115.10 30.37 20.79
N MET A 99 115.26 29.05 20.77
CA MET A 99 114.91 28.21 19.60
C MET A 99 113.57 27.47 19.78
N ASP A 100 112.48 28.05 19.26
CA ASP A 100 111.13 27.44 19.21
C ASP A 100 111.01 26.48 18.01
N PHE A 101 111.19 25.17 18.24
CA PHE A 101 111.14 24.15 17.19
C PHE A 101 109.70 23.75 16.80
N ARG A 102 109.01 24.64 16.10
CA ARG A 102 107.68 24.37 15.50
C ARG A 102 107.79 23.68 14.14
N SER A 103 107.61 22.36 14.11
CA SER A 103 107.57 21.53 12.90
C SER A 103 106.20 21.60 12.19
N SER A 104 105.97 22.68 11.44
CA SER A 104 104.80 22.85 10.59
C SER A 104 104.84 21.91 9.36
N TYR A 105 104.07 20.82 9.38
CA TYR A 105 103.88 19.96 8.20
C TYR A 105 102.95 20.65 7.17
N SER A 106 103.51 21.10 6.06
CA SER A 106 102.75 21.58 4.89
C SER A 106 102.37 20.40 3.99
N LEU A 107 101.08 20.03 3.97
CA LEU A 107 100.54 19.01 3.07
C LEU A 107 100.29 19.62 1.68
N SER A 108 101.04 19.20 0.67
CA SER A 108 100.96 19.78 -0.69
C SER A 108 100.16 18.96 -1.71
N GLU A 109 99.80 17.71 -1.40
CA GLU A 109 99.00 16.81 -2.26
C GLU A 109 98.24 15.77 -1.41
N ASP A 110 97.27 15.06 -2.01
CA ASP A 110 96.35 14.12 -1.32
C ASP A 110 97.12 13.03 -0.53
N ASN A 111 97.07 13.13 0.81
CA ASN A 111 97.88 12.26 1.67
C ASN A 111 97.20 10.90 1.91
N PHE A 112 97.73 9.84 1.32
CA PHE A 112 97.18 8.48 1.38
C PHE A 112 97.89 7.60 2.42
N VAL A 113 97.13 6.96 3.31
CA VAL A 113 97.64 5.83 4.10
C VAL A 113 97.42 4.54 3.30
N SER A 114 98.46 4.10 2.60
CA SER A 114 98.47 2.87 1.80
C SER A 114 99.10 1.70 2.55
N THR A 115 98.57 0.49 2.39
CA THR A 115 99.13 -0.73 2.99
C THR A 115 99.71 -1.66 1.91
N THR A 116 101.00 -1.44 1.63
CA THR A 116 101.89 -2.35 0.89
C THR A 116 101.66 -2.46 -0.62
N TYR A 117 102.73 -2.83 -1.35
CA TYR A 117 102.80 -2.85 -2.81
C TYR A 117 101.99 -4.01 -3.43
N SER A 118 100.74 -3.73 -3.84
CA SER A 118 100.06 -4.48 -4.90
C SER A 118 99.04 -3.58 -5.60
N SER A 119 98.96 -3.67 -6.94
CA SER A 119 97.92 -2.98 -7.72
C SER A 119 96.68 -3.89 -7.87
N PRO A 120 95.44 -3.38 -7.73
CA PRO A 120 95.06 -1.98 -7.50
C PRO A 120 95.26 -1.53 -6.05
N VAL A 121 95.68 -0.27 -5.86
CA VAL A 121 95.82 0.35 -4.53
C VAL A 121 94.45 0.56 -3.90
N ILE A 122 94.14 -0.21 -2.86
CA ILE A 122 92.97 0.02 -2.01
C ILE A 122 93.31 1.14 -1.03
N SER A 123 92.81 2.36 -1.29
CA SER A 123 93.01 3.52 -0.42
C SER A 123 92.22 3.36 0.89
N VAL A 124 92.88 2.80 1.90
CA VAL A 124 92.29 2.47 3.21
C VAL A 124 91.77 3.72 3.92
N LEU A 125 92.56 4.81 3.91
CA LEU A 125 92.18 6.12 4.42
C LEU A 125 92.64 7.22 3.45
N LYS A 126 91.77 8.19 3.20
CA LYS A 126 92.03 9.40 2.43
C LYS A 126 91.51 10.63 3.16
N LEU A 127 92.29 11.71 3.17
CA LEU A 127 91.84 13.06 3.49
C LEU A 127 91.85 13.87 2.19
N ASN A 128 90.76 14.55 1.85
CA ASN A 128 90.71 15.43 0.67
C ASN A 128 90.82 16.91 1.07
N MET A 129 91.06 17.78 0.08
CA MET A 129 91.22 19.23 0.28
C MET A 129 89.97 19.93 0.86
N ASP A 130 88.77 19.33 0.76
CA ASP A 130 87.54 19.83 1.42
C ASP A 130 87.50 19.55 2.94
N GLY A 131 88.51 18.86 3.48
CA GLY A 131 88.53 18.42 4.88
C GLY A 131 87.61 17.22 5.17
N LYS A 132 87.31 16.39 4.17
CA LYS A 132 86.51 15.16 4.34
C LYS A 132 87.40 13.93 4.47
N VAL A 133 86.95 12.98 5.29
CA VAL A 133 87.59 11.68 5.53
C VAL A 133 86.89 10.59 4.71
N GLY A 134 87.62 9.97 3.80
CA GLY A 134 87.20 8.76 3.08
C GLY A 134 87.88 7.52 3.65
N VAL A 135 87.12 6.45 3.90
CA VAL A 135 87.66 5.12 4.26
C VAL A 135 87.25 4.15 3.16
N GLY A 136 88.20 3.66 2.37
CA GLY A 136 87.91 2.84 1.18
C GLY A 136 87.23 3.59 0.02
N ILE A 137 87.25 4.93 0.01
CA ILE A 137 86.56 5.79 -0.99
C ILE A 137 87.49 6.94 -1.44
N GLN A 138 87.63 7.10 -2.76
CA GLN A 138 88.48 8.14 -3.37
C GLN A 138 87.88 9.56 -3.32
N ASN A 139 86.55 9.66 -3.37
CA ASN A 139 85.78 10.90 -3.42
C ASN A 139 84.70 10.88 -2.32
N PRO A 140 85.04 11.22 -1.06
CA PRO A 140 84.06 11.27 0.03
C PRO A 140 82.98 12.34 -0.22
N SER A 141 81.71 11.94 -0.09
CA SER A 141 80.55 12.84 -0.25
C SER A 141 80.32 13.63 1.04
N ALA A 142 80.24 12.94 2.17
CA ALA A 142 80.11 13.50 3.52
C ALA A 142 81.47 13.73 4.21
N LYS A 143 81.47 14.42 5.36
CA LYS A 143 82.68 14.68 6.17
C LYS A 143 83.39 13.41 6.64
N LEU A 144 82.65 12.32 6.84
CA LEU A 144 83.17 10.97 6.99
C LEU A 144 82.35 10.07 6.06
N HIS A 145 83.01 9.31 5.18
CA HIS A 145 82.36 8.42 4.22
C HIS A 145 83.14 7.10 4.14
N VAL A 146 82.50 5.99 4.51
CA VAL A 146 83.11 4.67 4.65
C VAL A 146 82.52 3.71 3.62
N ASN A 147 83.37 2.93 2.95
CA ASN A 147 82.95 1.87 2.04
C ASN A 147 82.73 0.57 2.84
N GLY A 148 81.47 0.21 3.07
CA GLY A 148 81.10 -0.93 3.92
C GLY A 148 80.89 -0.56 5.40
N ASP A 149 80.90 -1.59 6.26
CA ASP A 149 80.40 -1.49 7.63
C ASP A 149 81.26 -0.59 8.54
N THR A 150 80.58 0.28 9.30
CA THR A 150 81.22 1.14 10.32
C THR A 150 80.80 0.72 11.72
N ARG A 151 81.73 0.22 12.54
CA ARG A 151 81.49 -0.10 13.96
C ARG A 151 81.81 1.08 14.86
N ILE A 152 80.78 1.82 15.30
CA ILE A 152 80.91 2.82 16.38
C ILE A 152 80.71 2.10 17.72
N ALA A 153 81.78 1.90 18.48
CA ALA A 153 81.76 1.06 19.69
C ALA A 153 80.80 1.58 20.78
N SER A 154 80.62 2.89 20.91
CA SER A 154 79.70 3.52 21.87
C SER A 154 78.21 3.35 21.53
N LEU A 155 77.87 2.87 20.33
CA LEU A 155 76.49 2.55 19.94
C LEU A 155 76.12 1.07 20.14
N ALA A 156 77.06 0.24 20.61
CA ALA A 156 76.85 -1.19 20.81
C ALA A 156 75.89 -1.49 21.97
N GLY A 157 75.10 -2.56 21.82
CA GLY A 157 74.18 -3.04 22.83
C GLY A 157 73.38 -4.26 22.34
N THR A 158 72.52 -4.81 23.19
CA THR A 158 71.61 -5.91 22.83
C THR A 158 70.23 -5.40 22.39
N GLY A 159 69.54 -6.23 21.59
CA GLY A 159 68.19 -5.98 21.08
C GLY A 159 68.14 -5.02 19.89
N ASN A 160 66.94 -4.82 19.34
CA ASN A 160 66.71 -3.77 18.34
C ASN A 160 66.70 -2.40 19.03
N ARG A 161 67.50 -1.47 18.54
CA ARG A 161 67.73 -0.14 19.13
C ARG A 161 67.56 0.93 18.07
N MET A 162 67.15 2.12 18.48
CA MET A 162 67.12 3.31 17.62
C MET A 162 68.37 4.13 17.87
N VAL A 163 69.06 4.53 16.80
CA VAL A 163 70.14 5.53 16.87
C VAL A 163 69.49 6.92 16.85
N VAL A 164 69.86 7.76 17.80
CA VAL A 164 69.38 9.14 17.94
C VAL A 164 70.55 10.10 18.11
N THR A 165 70.31 11.38 17.86
CA THR A 165 71.27 12.47 18.11
C THR A 165 70.77 13.37 19.23
N ASP A 166 71.69 13.90 20.04
CA ASP A 166 71.40 15.08 20.85
C ASP A 166 71.40 16.37 19.99
N ALA A 167 71.16 17.52 20.62
CA ALA A 167 71.16 18.82 19.96
C ALA A 167 72.55 19.29 19.45
N ASN A 168 73.63 18.60 19.82
CA ASN A 168 75.01 18.91 19.44
C ASN A 168 75.54 17.98 18.32
N GLY A 169 74.76 17.00 17.88
CA GLY A 169 75.17 16.00 16.89
C GLY A 169 75.76 14.71 17.47
N LEU A 170 75.70 14.51 18.79
CA LEU A 170 76.25 13.31 19.44
C LEU A 170 75.31 12.11 19.24
N LEU A 171 75.77 11.12 18.48
CA LEU A 171 75.06 9.87 18.27
C LEU A 171 75.04 9.03 19.56
N SER A 172 73.87 8.50 19.89
CA SER A 172 73.64 7.54 20.99
C SER A 172 72.60 6.48 20.59
N SER A 173 72.46 5.41 21.36
CA SER A 173 71.43 4.38 21.13
C SER A 173 70.41 4.31 22.27
N GLN A 174 69.13 4.34 21.92
CA GLN A 174 68.02 4.15 22.85
C GLN A 174 67.18 2.92 22.46
N ALA A 175 66.34 2.46 23.39
CA ALA A 175 65.34 1.44 23.08
C ALA A 175 64.34 1.96 22.04
N LEU A 176 63.73 1.03 21.29
CA LEU A 176 62.52 1.34 20.53
C LEU A 176 61.40 1.75 21.52
N PRO A 177 60.53 2.71 21.17
CA PRO A 177 59.31 2.98 21.92
C PRO A 177 58.48 1.70 22.08
N ALA A 178 57.86 1.51 23.24
CA ALA A 178 56.96 0.38 23.45
C ALA A 178 55.76 0.50 22.50
N LEU A 179 55.45 -0.58 21.78
CA LEU A 179 54.26 -0.66 20.94
C LEU A 179 53.03 -0.77 21.85
N SER A 180 52.37 0.37 22.12
CA SER A 180 51.07 0.40 22.77
C SER A 180 49.99 -0.17 21.84
N ASN A 181 49.00 -0.85 22.42
CA ASN A 181 47.79 -1.22 21.68
C ASN A 181 47.00 0.05 21.37
N GLN A 182 47.00 0.49 20.11
CA GLN A 182 46.16 1.60 19.68
C GLN A 182 44.68 1.23 19.86
N THR A 183 44.01 1.92 20.77
CA THR A 183 42.58 1.74 21.03
C THR A 183 41.80 2.59 20.03
N LEU A 184 40.97 1.93 19.24
CA LEU A 184 40.01 2.54 18.32
C LEU A 184 38.67 2.71 19.03
N SER A 185 38.18 3.94 19.14
CA SER A 185 36.90 4.24 19.79
C SER A 185 36.03 5.17 18.95
N PHE A 186 34.75 4.86 18.83
CA PHE A 186 33.75 5.69 18.16
C PHE A 186 32.98 6.56 19.15
N SER A 187 32.77 7.83 18.82
CA SER A 187 31.87 8.73 19.55
C SER A 187 31.24 9.74 18.60
N GLY A 188 29.91 9.74 18.50
CA GLY A 188 29.18 10.51 17.49
C GLY A 188 29.65 10.15 16.07
N THR A 189 30.05 11.16 15.30
CA THR A 189 30.61 11.02 13.94
C THR A 189 32.14 10.91 13.91
N ASN A 190 32.83 10.76 15.05
CA ASN A 190 34.28 10.71 15.10
C ASN A 190 34.79 9.29 15.42
N LEU A 191 35.82 8.87 14.68
CA LEU A 191 36.69 7.77 15.06
C LEU A 191 37.96 8.33 15.71
N SER A 192 38.19 8.00 16.98
CA SER A 192 39.38 8.35 17.72
C SER A 192 40.37 7.18 17.74
N ILE A 193 41.66 7.50 17.54
CA ILE A 193 42.79 6.59 17.71
C ILE A 193 43.53 7.06 18.97
N SER A 194 43.76 6.17 19.95
CA SER A 194 44.57 6.54 21.13
C SER A 194 45.98 6.99 20.72
N ASP A 195 46.45 8.08 21.30
CA ASP A 195 47.73 8.75 20.99
C ASP A 195 47.87 9.23 19.52
N GLY A 196 46.75 9.30 18.78
CA GLY A 196 46.69 9.74 17.38
C GLY A 196 45.65 10.84 17.11
N ASN A 197 45.56 11.25 15.85
CA ASN A 197 44.54 12.21 15.39
C ASN A 197 43.15 11.58 15.33
N ALA A 198 42.10 12.37 15.58
CA ALA A 198 40.73 11.97 15.32
C ALA A 198 40.37 12.11 13.83
N VAL A 199 39.62 11.14 13.30
CA VAL A 199 39.08 11.18 11.92
C VAL A 199 37.59 11.52 12.00
N SER A 200 37.20 12.64 11.39
CA SER A 200 35.79 13.04 11.28
C SER A 200 35.12 12.31 10.13
N LEU A 201 34.02 11.63 10.44
CA LEU A 201 33.16 10.90 9.49
C LEU A 201 31.83 11.66 9.27
N ALA A 202 31.83 12.99 9.44
CA ALA A 202 30.66 13.84 9.26
C ALA A 202 29.87 13.63 7.93
N PRO A 203 30.48 13.25 6.78
CA PRO A 203 29.74 12.90 5.56
C PRO A 203 28.82 11.67 5.67
N LEU A 204 28.89 10.88 6.74
CA LEU A 204 28.03 9.70 6.96
C LEU A 204 26.64 10.03 7.54
N MET A 205 26.21 11.30 7.55
CA MET A 205 24.84 11.65 7.94
C MET A 205 23.81 11.08 6.96
N GLN A 206 22.99 10.14 7.44
CA GLN A 206 21.97 9.47 6.62
C GLN A 206 20.65 10.24 6.67
N THR A 207 20.23 10.80 5.54
CA THR A 207 18.88 11.33 5.36
C THR A 207 17.92 10.18 5.11
N LEU A 208 16.89 10.07 5.95
CA LEU A 208 15.73 9.23 5.69
C LEU A 208 14.76 10.01 4.80
N THR A 209 14.26 9.39 3.73
CA THR A 209 13.25 10.00 2.84
C THR A 209 12.22 8.96 2.45
N LEU A 210 10.95 9.27 2.76
CA LEU A 210 9.80 8.48 2.34
C LEU A 210 9.25 9.07 1.03
N SER A 211 9.11 8.25 -0.01
CA SER A 211 8.47 8.63 -1.27
C SER A 211 7.64 7.47 -1.80
N GLY A 212 6.33 7.67 -1.91
CA GLY A 212 5.38 6.57 -2.13
C GLY A 212 5.56 5.47 -1.07
N ASN A 213 5.74 4.24 -1.53
CA ASN A 213 5.90 3.05 -0.67
C ASN A 213 7.37 2.74 -0.32
N ASN A 214 8.32 3.63 -0.64
CA ASN A 214 9.75 3.39 -0.43
C ASN A 214 10.33 4.32 0.64
N LEU A 215 10.85 3.72 1.71
CA LEU A 215 11.74 4.41 2.65
C LEU A 215 13.19 4.24 2.17
N SER A 216 13.76 5.33 1.67
CA SER A 216 15.14 5.41 1.23
C SER A 216 16.04 5.95 2.34
N ILE A 217 17.23 5.36 2.46
CA ILE A 217 18.29 5.80 3.38
C ILE A 217 19.50 6.19 2.52
N SER A 218 19.88 7.48 2.56
CA SER A 218 21.01 7.97 1.75
C SER A 218 22.31 7.27 2.17
N GLY A 219 22.91 6.50 1.26
CA GLY A 219 24.11 5.70 1.53
C GLY A 219 24.03 4.24 1.08
N GLY A 220 22.87 3.74 0.64
CA GLY A 220 22.79 2.49 -0.13
C GLY A 220 21.77 1.45 0.33
N ASN A 221 21.00 1.71 1.38
CA ASN A 221 19.93 0.81 1.83
C ASN A 221 18.55 1.32 1.42
N THR A 222 17.73 0.46 0.83
CA THR A 222 16.30 0.72 0.57
C THR A 222 15.48 -0.34 1.30
N VAL A 223 14.61 0.09 2.20
CA VAL A 223 13.67 -0.81 2.88
C VAL A 223 12.41 -0.89 2.04
N SER A 224 12.15 -2.03 1.40
CA SER A 224 10.92 -2.25 0.66
C SER A 224 9.75 -2.39 1.63
N LEU A 225 8.81 -1.45 1.60
CA LEU A 225 7.57 -1.54 2.37
C LEU A 225 6.45 -2.27 1.60
N ALA A 226 6.78 -2.96 0.50
CA ALA A 226 5.79 -3.61 -0.37
C ALA A 226 4.98 -4.74 0.30
N SER A 227 5.50 -5.30 1.41
CA SER A 227 4.78 -6.23 2.29
C SER A 227 3.85 -5.53 3.29
N PHE A 228 4.12 -4.27 3.64
CA PHE A 228 3.21 -3.41 4.42
C PHE A 228 2.14 -2.79 3.51
N LYS A 229 1.43 -3.64 2.75
CA LYS A 229 0.07 -3.29 2.34
C LYS A 229 -0.75 -3.18 3.61
N ASP A 230 -1.23 -1.98 3.89
CA ASP A 230 -2.18 -1.74 4.99
C ASP A 230 -3.33 -2.75 4.88
N ASN A 231 -3.44 -3.63 5.87
CA ASN A 231 -4.47 -4.65 5.91
C ASN A 231 -5.73 -4.17 6.66
N LEU A 232 -5.81 -2.88 6.97
CA LEU A 232 -6.98 -2.17 7.52
C LEU A 232 -7.60 -2.95 8.69
N GLY A 233 -6.74 -3.32 9.65
CA GLY A 233 -7.12 -3.97 10.90
C GLY A 233 -7.92 -3.05 11.84
N ASN A 234 -7.48 -2.89 13.09
CA ASN A 234 -8.14 -1.98 14.04
C ASN A 234 -7.78 -0.51 13.78
N HIS A 235 -8.28 0.06 12.67
CA HIS A 235 -8.09 1.46 12.31
C HIS A 235 -9.41 2.23 12.36
N THR A 236 -9.59 3.05 13.39
CA THR A 236 -10.63 4.09 13.39
C THR A 236 -10.24 5.18 12.40
N ALA A 237 -10.76 5.10 11.17
CA ALA A 237 -10.54 6.14 10.17
C ALA A 237 -11.15 7.47 10.65
N THR A 238 -10.32 8.51 10.79
CA THR A 238 -10.74 9.86 11.21
C THR A 238 -11.27 10.70 10.04
N THR A 239 -11.32 10.12 8.84
CA THR A 239 -11.82 10.71 7.59
C THR A 239 -12.49 9.61 6.74
N ASN A 240 -13.29 10.00 5.76
CA ASN A 240 -14.00 9.05 4.90
C ASN A 240 -13.04 8.22 4.03
N LEU A 241 -13.27 6.91 3.95
CA LEU A 241 -12.56 6.01 3.04
C LEU A 241 -13.06 6.22 1.59
N LEU A 242 -12.25 6.85 0.74
CA LEU A 242 -12.61 7.19 -0.64
C LEU A 242 -12.19 6.07 -1.62
N MET A 243 -13.12 5.17 -1.95
CA MET A 243 -12.87 4.02 -2.84
C MET A 243 -13.16 4.32 -4.31
N ASN A 244 -12.52 5.36 -4.87
CA ASN A 244 -12.69 5.73 -6.28
C ASN A 244 -12.38 4.55 -7.21
N ASN A 245 -13.35 4.14 -8.03
CA ASN A 245 -13.28 2.99 -8.96
C ASN A 245 -12.91 1.63 -8.30
N ASN A 246 -13.09 1.47 -6.98
CA ASN A 246 -12.77 0.25 -6.24
C ASN A 246 -13.99 -0.25 -5.45
N GLY A 247 -14.25 -1.56 -5.48
CA GLY A 247 -15.36 -2.19 -4.75
C GLY A 247 -14.90 -2.88 -3.46
N VAL A 248 -15.78 -2.95 -2.46
CA VAL A 248 -15.59 -3.82 -1.29
C VAL A 248 -16.08 -5.23 -1.64
N HIS A 249 -15.17 -6.17 -1.83
CA HIS A 249 -15.47 -7.56 -2.21
C HIS A 249 -14.93 -8.55 -1.18
N GLY A 250 -15.55 -9.74 -1.09
CA GLY A 250 -15.08 -10.83 -0.23
C GLY A 250 -15.38 -10.69 1.26
N ILE A 251 -16.25 -9.74 1.66
CA ILE A 251 -16.66 -9.55 3.05
C ILE A 251 -17.96 -10.32 3.37
N ASN A 252 -18.07 -10.88 4.58
CA ASN A 252 -19.30 -11.53 5.04
C ASN A 252 -20.38 -10.51 5.44
N TYR A 253 -19.99 -9.39 6.05
CA TYR A 253 -20.90 -8.34 6.51
C TYR A 253 -20.24 -6.97 6.41
N LEU A 254 -20.96 -5.97 5.91
CA LEU A 254 -20.60 -4.55 6.04
C LEU A 254 -21.37 -3.98 7.25
N ARG A 255 -20.76 -4.00 8.43
CA ARG A 255 -21.43 -3.58 9.67
C ARG A 255 -21.10 -2.14 10.02
N PHE A 256 -22.13 -1.30 10.03
CA PHE A 256 -22.08 0.04 10.61
C PHE A 256 -22.40 -0.03 12.12
N ASN A 257 -21.79 0.86 12.90
CA ASN A 257 -22.13 1.00 14.33
C ASN A 257 -23.48 1.71 14.50
N SER A 258 -24.10 1.57 15.68
CA SER A 258 -25.32 2.30 16.03
C SER A 258 -25.13 3.80 15.82
N ASN A 259 -26.14 4.46 15.22
CA ASN A 259 -26.16 5.88 14.88
C ASN A 259 -25.22 6.28 13.73
N GLN A 260 -24.93 5.36 12.79
CA GLN A 260 -24.26 5.66 11.51
C GLN A 260 -25.19 5.33 10.33
N GLU A 261 -25.23 6.21 9.34
CA GLU A 261 -26.07 6.08 8.14
C GLU A 261 -25.29 5.54 6.94
N LEU A 262 -25.90 4.63 6.17
CA LEU A 262 -25.38 4.19 4.87
C LEU A 262 -25.80 5.17 3.77
N ASN A 263 -25.03 6.24 3.60
CA ASN A 263 -25.22 7.22 2.53
C ASN A 263 -24.60 6.74 1.20
N ALA A 264 -25.32 5.85 0.49
CA ALA A 264 -24.88 5.17 -0.72
C ALA A 264 -25.18 5.95 -2.02
N TYR A 265 -24.35 6.95 -2.34
CA TYR A 265 -24.42 7.66 -3.63
C TYR A 265 -23.97 6.74 -4.78
N THR A 266 -24.90 6.33 -5.64
CA THR A 266 -24.64 5.43 -6.78
C THR A 266 -25.21 6.02 -8.07
N THR A 267 -24.51 5.83 -9.20
CA THR A 267 -25.01 6.20 -10.53
C THR A 267 -25.85 5.10 -11.18
N THR A 268 -25.73 3.86 -10.70
CA THR A 268 -26.37 2.65 -11.25
C THR A 268 -27.34 1.98 -10.27
N GLY A 269 -27.57 2.57 -9.08
CA GLY A 269 -28.40 2.01 -8.02
C GLY A 269 -27.69 0.95 -7.16
N ILE A 270 -28.44 0.38 -6.21
CA ILE A 270 -28.00 -0.73 -5.36
C ILE A 270 -28.49 -2.04 -5.98
N TYR A 271 -27.56 -2.88 -6.44
CA TYR A 271 -27.86 -4.20 -6.98
C TYR A 271 -27.53 -5.30 -5.98
N THR A 272 -28.38 -6.32 -5.88
CA THR A 272 -28.22 -7.46 -4.96
C THR A 272 -28.57 -8.77 -5.66
N ASN A 273 -27.77 -9.82 -5.41
CA ASN A 273 -28.01 -11.18 -5.93
C ASN A 273 -28.88 -12.03 -4.99
N SER A 274 -29.26 -11.47 -3.83
CA SER A 274 -29.92 -12.15 -2.71
C SER A 274 -30.84 -11.16 -1.99
N ASN A 275 -31.66 -11.65 -1.07
CA ASN A 275 -32.68 -10.87 -0.37
C ASN A 275 -32.11 -9.64 0.35
N PHE A 276 -32.77 -8.49 0.19
CA PHE A 276 -32.43 -7.22 0.83
C PHE A 276 -33.43 -6.88 1.94
N GLY A 277 -32.93 -6.66 3.15
CA GLY A 277 -33.74 -6.30 4.32
C GLY A 277 -33.58 -4.84 4.72
N VAL A 278 -34.70 -4.13 4.89
CA VAL A 278 -34.74 -2.75 5.39
C VAL A 278 -35.35 -2.76 6.79
N GLY A 279 -34.62 -2.21 7.76
CA GLY A 279 -35.07 -2.10 9.16
C GLY A 279 -34.93 -3.39 10.00
N GLY A 280 -34.52 -4.50 9.37
CA GLY A 280 -34.26 -5.81 9.97
C GLY A 280 -33.64 -6.76 8.92
N ALA A 281 -33.15 -7.93 9.34
CA ALA A 281 -32.58 -8.92 8.41
C ALA A 281 -33.70 -9.65 7.63
N PRO A 282 -33.55 -9.87 6.31
CA PRO A 282 -34.58 -10.56 5.53
C PRO A 282 -34.58 -12.04 5.90
N SER A 283 -35.76 -12.59 6.19
CA SER A 283 -35.95 -13.91 6.78
C SER A 283 -37.05 -14.74 6.13
N LEU A 284 -37.91 -14.14 5.30
CA LEU A 284 -39.17 -14.73 4.82
C LEU A 284 -39.19 -14.95 3.29
N GLY A 285 -38.08 -15.40 2.71
CA GLY A 285 -37.95 -15.69 1.27
C GLY A 285 -37.97 -14.47 0.33
N TYR A 286 -38.57 -13.34 0.69
CA TYR A 286 -38.73 -12.18 -0.20
C TYR A 286 -37.40 -11.50 -0.59
N ASN A 287 -37.20 -11.27 -1.89
CA ASN A 287 -36.06 -10.49 -2.43
C ASN A 287 -35.95 -9.07 -1.82
N LEU A 288 -37.06 -8.49 -1.37
CA LEU A 288 -37.11 -7.24 -0.62
C LEU A 288 -38.06 -7.43 0.57
N GLN A 289 -37.55 -7.26 1.79
CA GLN A 289 -38.35 -7.29 3.03
C GLN A 289 -38.16 -5.98 3.79
N VAL A 290 -39.26 -5.32 4.16
CA VAL A 290 -39.24 -4.03 4.88
C VAL A 290 -39.94 -4.18 6.22
N TYR A 291 -39.22 -3.90 7.29
CA TYR A 291 -39.72 -3.92 8.67
C TYR A 291 -40.18 -2.51 9.07
N GLY A 292 -41.42 -2.19 8.69
CA GLY A 292 -42.04 -0.87 8.87
C GLY A 292 -42.81 -0.45 7.62
N SER A 293 -42.97 0.86 7.41
CA SER A 293 -43.71 1.42 6.28
C SER A 293 -42.83 1.68 5.05
N ILE A 294 -43.38 1.44 3.85
CA ILE A 294 -42.82 1.94 2.59
C ILE A 294 -43.57 3.22 2.21
N TYR A 295 -42.85 4.33 2.04
CA TYR A 295 -43.39 5.54 1.39
C TYR A 295 -43.01 5.55 -0.08
N CYS A 296 -44.02 5.62 -0.96
CA CYS A 296 -43.83 5.80 -2.39
C CYS A 296 -44.56 7.08 -2.82
N SER A 297 -43.85 8.00 -3.49
CA SER A 297 -44.40 9.27 -3.95
C SER A 297 -45.22 9.18 -5.25
N THR A 298 -45.24 8.01 -5.90
CA THR A 298 -45.94 7.78 -7.17
C THR A 298 -46.76 6.49 -7.13
N THR A 299 -46.17 5.32 -7.40
CA THR A 299 -46.88 4.03 -7.37
C THR A 299 -45.93 2.84 -7.24
N LEU A 300 -46.45 1.71 -6.73
CA LEU A 300 -45.84 0.39 -6.86
C LEU A 300 -46.46 -0.32 -8.06
N THR A 301 -45.66 -0.60 -9.09
CA THR A 301 -46.14 -1.17 -10.36
C THR A 301 -46.05 -2.70 -10.37
N GLU A 302 -47.18 -3.39 -10.51
CA GLU A 302 -47.23 -4.84 -10.77
C GLU A 302 -47.21 -5.16 -12.28
N GLY A 303 -46.39 -6.13 -12.69
CA GLY A 303 -46.28 -6.55 -14.09
C GLY A 303 -47.53 -7.27 -14.59
N SER A 304 -48.24 -6.67 -15.55
CA SER A 304 -49.58 -7.12 -15.96
C SER A 304 -49.77 -7.31 -17.48
N ASP A 305 -48.68 -7.26 -18.27
CA ASP A 305 -48.69 -7.48 -19.72
C ASP A 305 -49.30 -8.84 -20.10
N LYS A 306 -50.05 -8.91 -21.21
CA LYS A 306 -50.67 -10.15 -21.69
C LYS A 306 -49.63 -11.24 -21.98
N ARG A 307 -48.40 -10.88 -22.36
CA ARG A 307 -47.28 -11.80 -22.63
C ARG A 307 -46.71 -12.46 -21.38
N PHE A 308 -47.01 -11.94 -20.19
CA PHE A 308 -46.62 -12.54 -18.91
C PHE A 308 -47.72 -13.45 -18.32
N LYS A 309 -48.77 -13.75 -19.10
CA LYS A 309 -49.97 -14.46 -18.65
C LYS A 309 -50.31 -15.60 -19.60
N GLN A 310 -50.66 -16.73 -19.01
CA GLN A 310 -51.24 -17.91 -19.65
C GLN A 310 -52.57 -18.25 -18.96
N ASP A 311 -53.32 -19.22 -19.51
CA ASP A 311 -54.52 -19.79 -18.86
C ASP A 311 -55.56 -18.75 -18.41
N ILE A 312 -55.72 -17.70 -19.23
CA ILE A 312 -56.56 -16.53 -18.91
C ILE A 312 -58.04 -16.89 -19.05
N VAL A 313 -58.69 -17.10 -17.89
CA VAL A 313 -60.14 -17.33 -17.77
C VAL A 313 -60.85 -16.12 -17.14
N PRO A 314 -62.17 -15.94 -17.36
CA PRO A 314 -62.97 -14.97 -16.62
C PRO A 314 -63.01 -15.25 -15.10
N ILE A 315 -63.35 -14.23 -14.31
CA ILE A 315 -63.74 -14.42 -12.91
C ILE A 315 -65.26 -14.57 -12.88
N GLU A 316 -65.74 -15.73 -12.44
CA GLU A 316 -67.17 -16.05 -12.35
C GLU A 316 -67.66 -16.07 -10.89
N SER A 317 -68.93 -15.75 -10.67
CA SER A 317 -69.57 -15.73 -9.34
C SER A 317 -68.86 -14.82 -8.34
N ALA A 318 -68.29 -13.71 -8.82
CA ALA A 318 -67.46 -12.78 -8.08
C ALA A 318 -68.19 -12.16 -6.88
N LEU A 319 -69.48 -11.85 -7.01
CA LEU A 319 -70.33 -11.36 -5.92
C LEU A 319 -70.47 -12.42 -4.80
N SER A 320 -70.49 -13.72 -5.14
CA SER A 320 -70.50 -14.82 -4.16
C SER A 320 -69.15 -15.02 -3.47
N VAL A 321 -68.05 -14.64 -4.14
CA VAL A 321 -66.69 -14.66 -3.59
C VAL A 321 -66.55 -13.53 -2.57
N ILE A 322 -66.81 -12.28 -2.97
CA ILE A 322 -66.60 -11.12 -2.08
C ILE A 322 -67.57 -11.12 -0.89
N ARG A 323 -68.79 -11.65 -1.03
CA ARG A 323 -69.74 -11.85 0.08
C ARG A 323 -69.29 -12.88 1.14
N ARG A 324 -68.24 -13.66 0.88
CA ARG A 324 -67.62 -14.57 1.85
C ARG A 324 -66.37 -13.98 2.52
N LEU A 325 -65.89 -12.83 2.06
CA LEU A 325 -64.79 -12.11 2.70
C LEU A 325 -65.36 -11.20 3.79
N SER A 326 -64.62 -11.03 4.89
CA SER A 326 -64.99 -10.14 6.00
C SER A 326 -63.90 -9.10 6.23
N GLY A 327 -64.21 -7.84 5.90
CA GLY A 327 -63.36 -6.71 6.24
C GLY A 327 -63.41 -6.43 7.74
N VAL A 328 -62.26 -6.17 8.35
CA VAL A 328 -62.09 -5.94 9.78
C VAL A 328 -61.21 -4.73 10.06
N THR A 329 -61.44 -4.05 11.17
CA THR A 329 -60.47 -3.14 11.78
C THR A 329 -59.67 -3.87 12.86
N TYR A 330 -58.40 -3.54 12.99
CA TYR A 330 -57.48 -4.18 13.93
C TYR A 330 -56.31 -3.27 14.32
N ARG A 331 -55.55 -3.69 15.32
CA ARG A 331 -54.26 -3.11 15.71
C ARG A 331 -53.26 -4.25 15.83
N PHE A 332 -52.01 -4.02 15.47
CA PHE A 332 -50.99 -5.05 15.59
C PHE A 332 -50.64 -5.30 17.06
N LYS A 333 -50.40 -6.57 17.41
CA LYS A 333 -49.77 -6.91 18.69
C LYS A 333 -48.27 -6.64 18.59
N LYS A 334 -47.69 -6.06 19.63
CA LYS A 334 -46.25 -5.76 19.69
C LYS A 334 -45.48 -6.74 20.57
N ASP A 335 -46.06 -7.12 21.71
CA ASP A 335 -45.47 -8.04 22.67
C ASP A 335 -45.21 -9.42 22.01
N GLY A 336 -43.94 -9.82 21.89
CA GLY A 336 -43.51 -11.02 21.17
C GLY A 336 -43.39 -10.86 19.64
N PHE A 337 -43.60 -9.66 19.10
CA PHE A 337 -43.54 -9.31 17.68
C PHE A 337 -42.69 -8.05 17.41
N GLU A 338 -41.84 -7.65 18.36
CA GLU A 338 -41.09 -6.39 18.34
C GLU A 338 -40.20 -6.27 17.09
N ALA A 339 -39.66 -7.41 16.63
CA ALA A 339 -38.87 -7.52 15.41
C ALA A 339 -39.62 -7.07 14.14
N PHE A 340 -40.96 -7.18 14.11
CA PHE A 340 -41.78 -6.77 12.97
C PHE A 340 -41.97 -5.25 12.86
N ARG A 341 -41.68 -4.50 13.95
CA ARG A 341 -41.71 -3.03 13.99
C ARG A 341 -43.05 -2.40 13.56
N PHE A 342 -44.16 -3.08 13.87
CA PHE A 342 -45.51 -2.56 13.68
C PHE A 342 -45.74 -1.23 14.42
N ASP A 343 -46.69 -0.41 13.96
CA ASP A 343 -47.14 0.80 14.66
C ASP A 343 -48.36 0.53 15.57
N ASP A 344 -48.74 1.53 16.37
CA ASP A 344 -49.87 1.44 17.33
C ASP A 344 -51.22 1.88 16.73
N LYS A 345 -51.29 2.10 15.41
CA LYS A 345 -52.47 2.67 14.77
C LYS A 345 -53.56 1.62 14.58
N GLU A 346 -54.75 2.11 14.28
CA GLU A 346 -55.84 1.27 13.77
C GLU A 346 -55.71 1.12 12.26
N HIS A 347 -55.80 -0.12 11.79
CA HIS A 347 -55.68 -0.53 10.40
C HIS A 347 -56.97 -1.23 9.97
N SER A 348 -57.30 -1.10 8.69
CA SER A 348 -58.43 -1.81 8.05
C SER A 348 -57.90 -2.84 7.07
N GLY A 349 -58.49 -4.03 7.03
CA GLY A 349 -58.04 -5.09 6.13
C GLY A 349 -58.81 -6.41 6.29
N PHE A 350 -58.15 -7.53 6.05
CA PHE A 350 -58.73 -8.88 6.16
C PHE A 350 -57.85 -9.80 7.01
N ILE A 351 -58.46 -10.76 7.69
CA ILE A 351 -57.73 -11.87 8.35
C ILE A 351 -57.27 -12.86 7.28
N ALA A 352 -55.96 -13.08 7.19
CA ALA A 352 -55.36 -13.88 6.11
C ALA A 352 -55.86 -15.34 6.08
N GLN A 353 -56.09 -15.94 7.25
CA GLN A 353 -56.64 -17.28 7.41
C GLN A 353 -58.09 -17.39 6.90
N ASP A 354 -58.87 -16.30 6.90
CA ASP A 354 -60.24 -16.29 6.38
C ASP A 354 -60.26 -16.06 4.86
N VAL A 355 -59.39 -15.17 4.35
CA VAL A 355 -59.16 -15.04 2.91
C VAL A 355 -58.68 -16.36 2.32
N GLN A 356 -57.82 -17.12 3.02
CA GLN A 356 -57.28 -18.40 2.53
C GLN A 356 -58.37 -19.45 2.25
N LYS A 357 -59.49 -19.41 2.97
CA LYS A 357 -60.64 -20.31 2.77
C LYS A 357 -61.46 -20.00 1.51
N VAL A 358 -61.26 -18.82 0.91
CA VAL A 358 -62.09 -18.28 -0.19
C VAL A 358 -61.25 -18.01 -1.45
N LEU A 359 -60.06 -17.41 -1.28
CA LEU A 359 -59.10 -17.02 -2.31
C LEU A 359 -57.67 -17.43 -1.90
N PRO A 360 -57.37 -18.73 -1.79
CA PRO A 360 -56.08 -19.23 -1.30
C PRO A 360 -54.87 -18.71 -2.10
N HIS A 361 -55.03 -18.46 -3.40
CA HIS A 361 -53.97 -17.96 -4.28
C HIS A 361 -53.60 -16.47 -4.04
N LEU A 362 -54.36 -15.74 -3.22
CA LEU A 362 -54.02 -14.39 -2.77
C LEU A 362 -53.28 -14.37 -1.42
N VAL A 363 -53.08 -15.55 -0.81
CA VAL A 363 -52.42 -15.73 0.48
C VAL A 363 -51.07 -16.40 0.27
N SER A 364 -50.02 -15.83 0.85
CA SER A 364 -48.68 -16.45 0.88
C SER A 364 -48.32 -16.82 2.31
N THR A 365 -47.56 -17.91 2.49
CA THR A 365 -47.01 -18.31 3.78
C THR A 365 -45.51 -18.01 3.79
N GLY A 366 -45.02 -17.30 4.80
CA GLY A 366 -43.60 -17.07 5.00
C GLY A 366 -42.89 -18.30 5.57
N ASP A 367 -41.55 -18.28 5.54
CA ASP A 367 -40.71 -19.34 6.14
C ASP A 367 -40.86 -19.42 7.69
N ASP A 368 -41.42 -18.37 8.31
CA ASP A 368 -41.82 -18.30 9.72
C ASP A 368 -43.22 -18.90 10.01
N GLY A 369 -43.96 -19.30 8.97
CA GLY A 369 -45.33 -19.80 9.07
C GLY A 369 -46.41 -18.72 9.18
N TYR A 370 -46.07 -17.43 9.15
CA TYR A 370 -47.08 -16.36 9.13
C TYR A 370 -47.64 -16.13 7.71
N LEU A 371 -48.90 -15.70 7.66
CA LEU A 371 -49.63 -15.50 6.39
C LEU A 371 -49.64 -14.03 5.98
N SER A 372 -49.33 -13.75 4.71
CA SER A 372 -49.40 -12.44 4.07
C SER A 372 -50.44 -12.41 2.95
N LEU A 373 -50.89 -11.21 2.54
CA LEU A 373 -51.99 -11.02 1.58
C LEU A 373 -51.60 -10.13 0.40
N ARG A 374 -51.91 -10.58 -0.82
CA ARG A 374 -51.88 -9.76 -2.04
C ARG A 374 -53.19 -8.96 -2.19
N TYR A 375 -53.33 -7.89 -1.41
CA TYR A 375 -54.52 -7.03 -1.39
C TYR A 375 -54.98 -6.54 -2.77
N THR A 376 -54.04 -6.19 -3.66
CA THR A 376 -54.32 -5.75 -5.04
C THR A 376 -55.06 -6.79 -5.88
N GLY A 377 -54.84 -8.09 -5.62
CA GLY A 377 -55.52 -9.19 -6.29
C GLY A 377 -57.00 -9.34 -5.94
N ILE A 378 -57.51 -8.60 -4.93
CA ILE A 378 -58.94 -8.57 -4.59
C ILE A 378 -59.71 -7.61 -5.52
N ILE A 379 -59.04 -6.61 -6.12
CA ILE A 379 -59.67 -5.57 -6.95
C ILE A 379 -60.40 -6.14 -8.19
N PRO A 380 -59.89 -7.16 -8.92
CA PRO A 380 -60.65 -7.81 -9.99
C PRO A 380 -61.95 -8.47 -9.50
N TYR A 381 -61.95 -9.13 -8.34
CA TYR A 381 -63.15 -9.74 -7.76
C TYR A 381 -64.20 -8.69 -7.34
N LEU A 382 -63.76 -7.54 -6.83
CA LEU A 382 -64.64 -6.40 -6.58
C LEU A 382 -65.20 -5.82 -7.88
N THR A 383 -64.39 -5.77 -8.94
CA THR A 383 -64.78 -5.23 -10.26
C THR A 383 -65.86 -6.08 -10.92
N GLU A 384 -65.67 -7.40 -11.02
CA GLU A 384 -66.69 -8.29 -11.58
C GLU A 384 -67.89 -8.45 -10.63
N GLY A 385 -67.68 -8.41 -9.30
CA GLY A 385 -68.78 -8.43 -8.32
C GLY A 385 -69.70 -7.21 -8.38
N ILE A 386 -69.18 -6.04 -8.77
CA ILE A 386 -69.99 -4.84 -9.04
C ILE A 386 -70.78 -4.99 -10.35
N LYS A 387 -70.22 -5.64 -11.39
CA LYS A 387 -70.97 -5.94 -12.62
C LYS A 387 -72.11 -6.94 -12.36
N GLU A 388 -71.83 -8.04 -11.67
CA GLU A 388 -72.86 -9.01 -11.25
C GLU A 388 -73.95 -8.34 -10.41
N GLN A 389 -73.61 -7.35 -9.58
CA GLN A 389 -74.58 -6.54 -8.84
C GLN A 389 -75.39 -5.61 -9.75
N GLN A 390 -74.77 -4.97 -10.75
CA GLN A 390 -75.45 -4.13 -11.74
C GLN A 390 -76.45 -4.95 -12.59
N ASP A 391 -76.06 -6.12 -13.07
CA ASP A 391 -76.93 -7.04 -13.82
C ASP A 391 -78.18 -7.42 -12.99
N ILE A 392 -78.01 -7.65 -11.69
CA ILE A 392 -79.10 -7.94 -10.75
C ILE A 392 -80.02 -6.72 -10.56
N ILE A 393 -79.47 -5.50 -10.50
CA ILE A 393 -80.24 -4.27 -10.38
C ILE A 393 -81.09 -4.03 -11.65
N GLU A 394 -80.51 -4.22 -12.83
CA GLU A 394 -81.23 -4.07 -14.11
C GLU A 394 -82.35 -5.11 -14.26
N GLN A 395 -82.10 -6.37 -13.87
CA GLN A 395 -83.14 -7.41 -13.83
C GLN A 395 -84.25 -7.11 -12.81
N GLN A 396 -83.93 -6.47 -11.67
CA GLN A 396 -84.92 -6.02 -10.71
C GLN A 396 -85.75 -4.85 -11.25
N GLN A 397 -85.12 -3.87 -11.91
CA GLN A 397 -85.79 -2.73 -12.51
C GLN A 397 -86.80 -3.14 -13.60
N LEU A 398 -86.40 -4.02 -14.53
CA LEU A 398 -87.30 -4.61 -15.54
C LEU A 398 -88.48 -5.36 -14.91
N ARG A 399 -88.28 -5.97 -13.73
CA ARG A 399 -89.35 -6.64 -12.99
C ARG A 399 -90.29 -5.64 -12.30
N ILE A 400 -89.77 -4.51 -11.80
CA ILE A 400 -90.57 -3.43 -11.21
C ILE A 400 -91.46 -2.81 -12.29
N GLU A 401 -90.90 -2.42 -13.45
CA GLU A 401 -91.65 -1.84 -14.57
C GLU A 401 -92.81 -2.74 -15.02
N LYS A 402 -92.56 -4.05 -15.14
CA LYS A 402 -93.60 -5.04 -15.48
C LYS A 402 -94.67 -5.20 -14.40
N LEU A 403 -94.32 -5.05 -13.12
CA LEU A 403 -95.28 -5.06 -12.02
C LEU A 403 -96.10 -3.76 -11.98
N GLU A 404 -95.50 -2.61 -12.26
CA GLU A 404 -96.20 -1.33 -12.38
C GLU A 404 -97.18 -1.30 -13.55
N GLU A 405 -96.83 -1.89 -14.71
CA GLU A 405 -97.73 -2.08 -15.84
C GLU A 405 -98.94 -2.95 -15.44
N GLN A 406 -98.71 -4.08 -14.76
CA GLN A 406 -99.77 -4.94 -14.26
C GLN A 406 -100.68 -4.24 -13.24
N VAL A 407 -100.10 -3.47 -12.31
CA VAL A 407 -100.87 -2.68 -11.34
C VAL A 407 -101.69 -1.59 -12.04
N ARG A 408 -101.14 -0.90 -13.05
CA ARG A 408 -101.89 0.11 -13.83
C ARG A 408 -103.06 -0.52 -14.58
N ALA A 409 -102.84 -1.65 -15.26
CA ALA A 409 -103.91 -2.36 -15.95
C ALA A 409 -105.05 -2.80 -15.01
N LEU A 410 -104.72 -3.23 -13.78
CA LEU A 410 -105.71 -3.55 -12.75
C LEU A 410 -106.42 -2.29 -12.20
N MET A 411 -105.72 -1.17 -12.06
CA MET A 411 -106.32 0.11 -11.65
C MET A 411 -107.28 0.66 -12.70
N ASP A 412 -106.95 0.61 -13.99
CA ASP A 412 -107.84 1.05 -15.07
C ASP A 412 -109.06 0.11 -15.24
N ALA A 413 -108.88 -1.19 -15.00
CA ALA A 413 -109.98 -2.16 -14.91
C ALA A 413 -110.91 -1.93 -13.70
N GLY A 414 -110.40 -1.38 -12.59
CA GLY A 414 -111.22 -0.93 -11.47
C GLY A 414 -111.90 0.41 -11.74
N ARG A 415 -111.17 1.37 -12.31
CA ARG A 415 -111.64 2.74 -12.59
C ARG A 415 -112.76 2.81 -13.63
N THR A 416 -112.90 1.77 -14.45
CA THR A 416 -114.03 1.57 -15.38
C THR A 416 -115.31 1.05 -14.72
N HIS A 417 -115.36 0.91 -13.39
CA HIS A 417 -116.60 0.75 -12.62
C HIS A 417 -117.11 2.04 -11.95
N ASP A 418 -116.24 3.04 -11.72
CA ASP A 418 -116.58 4.24 -10.92
C ASP A 418 -116.86 5.50 -11.77
N ALA A 419 -117.14 5.34 -13.07
CA ALA A 419 -117.41 6.44 -14.00
C ALA A 419 -118.88 6.44 -14.50
N GLU A 420 -119.63 7.47 -14.08
CA GLU A 420 -120.97 7.88 -14.54
C GLU A 420 -122.10 6.81 -14.45
N GLN A 421 -122.97 6.97 -13.43
CA GLN A 421 -124.28 6.31 -13.37
C GLN A 421 -125.27 6.89 -14.40
N ASP A 422 -125.05 6.59 -15.68
CA ASP A 422 -126.15 6.40 -16.63
C ASP A 422 -126.67 4.97 -16.44
N VAL A 423 -127.66 4.80 -15.53
CA VAL A 423 -128.12 3.49 -15.03
C VAL A 423 -128.94 2.75 -16.09
N LYS A 424 -128.26 2.30 -17.15
CA LYS A 424 -128.84 1.44 -18.18
C LYS A 424 -129.41 0.18 -17.55
N ALA A 425 -130.44 -0.37 -18.19
CA ALA A 425 -131.01 -1.64 -17.75
C ALA A 425 -129.93 -2.74 -17.80
N LEU A 426 -129.77 -3.50 -16.71
CA LEU A 426 -128.76 -4.56 -16.58
C LEU A 426 -129.42 -5.90 -16.31
N LEU A 427 -128.98 -6.95 -16.99
CA LEU A 427 -129.37 -8.34 -16.75
C LEU A 427 -128.19 -9.10 -16.18
N PHE A 428 -128.29 -9.54 -14.93
CA PHE A 428 -127.24 -10.31 -14.28
C PHE A 428 -127.31 -11.79 -14.65
N GLN A 429 -126.19 -12.48 -14.49
CA GLN A 429 -126.15 -13.93 -14.56
C GLN A 429 -127.00 -14.52 -13.43
N ASN A 430 -127.73 -15.60 -13.72
CA ASN A 430 -128.58 -16.27 -12.74
C ASN A 430 -127.73 -16.98 -11.67
N GLU A 431 -128.21 -17.00 -10.43
CA GLU A 431 -127.50 -17.60 -9.30
C GLU A 431 -128.39 -18.62 -8.55
N PRO A 432 -127.91 -19.86 -8.34
CA PRO A 432 -126.70 -20.46 -8.92
C PRO A 432 -126.87 -20.76 -10.43
N ASN A 433 -125.75 -20.99 -11.13
CA ASN A 433 -125.73 -21.50 -12.51
C ASN A 433 -124.52 -22.45 -12.70
N PRO A 434 -124.70 -23.74 -13.02
CA PRO A 434 -125.96 -24.47 -13.17
C PRO A 434 -126.85 -24.53 -11.91
N PHE A 435 -128.09 -24.99 -12.05
CA PHE A 435 -129.03 -25.18 -10.93
C PHE A 435 -129.91 -26.42 -11.08
N GLY A 436 -130.26 -27.06 -9.95
CA GLY A 436 -131.07 -28.28 -9.91
C GLY A 436 -132.47 -28.16 -9.30
N GLU A 437 -132.71 -27.18 -8.41
CA GLU A 437 -134.04 -26.93 -7.82
C GLU A 437 -134.62 -25.59 -8.27
N SER A 438 -133.89 -24.49 -8.06
CA SER A 438 -134.26 -23.16 -8.53
C SER A 438 -133.05 -22.25 -8.70
N THR A 439 -133.23 -21.17 -9.44
CA THR A 439 -132.24 -20.10 -9.62
C THR A 439 -132.91 -18.73 -9.55
N ARG A 440 -132.12 -17.69 -9.25
CA ARG A 440 -132.55 -16.29 -9.21
C ARG A 440 -131.89 -15.51 -10.32
N ILE A 441 -132.69 -14.96 -11.22
CA ILE A 441 -132.27 -13.98 -12.23
C ILE A 441 -132.46 -12.59 -11.61
N ARG A 442 -131.36 -11.87 -11.40
CA ARG A 442 -131.43 -10.44 -11.04
C ARG A 442 -131.38 -9.56 -12.29
N CYS A 443 -132.13 -8.46 -12.28
CA CYS A 443 -131.94 -7.34 -13.19
C CYS A 443 -132.15 -5.99 -12.48
N LEU A 444 -131.60 -4.93 -13.05
CA LEU A 444 -131.77 -3.55 -12.59
C LEU A 444 -132.41 -2.72 -13.72
N LEU A 445 -133.40 -1.90 -13.39
CA LEU A 445 -134.16 -1.09 -14.35
C LEU A 445 -134.07 0.42 -14.04
N PRO A 446 -133.76 1.28 -15.02
CA PRO A 446 -133.78 2.73 -14.86
C PRO A 446 -135.17 3.30 -14.57
N GLU A 447 -135.21 4.50 -14.01
CA GLU A 447 -136.40 5.34 -14.02
C GLU A 447 -136.80 5.77 -15.44
N GLY A 448 -138.09 6.02 -15.67
CA GLY A 448 -138.60 6.52 -16.95
C GLY A 448 -138.99 5.46 -17.99
N ILE A 449 -138.78 4.16 -17.72
CA ILE A 449 -139.25 3.06 -18.59
C ILE A 449 -140.78 2.94 -18.58
N ALA A 450 -141.37 2.47 -19.69
CA ALA A 450 -142.81 2.23 -19.81
C ALA A 450 -143.17 0.74 -19.68
N GLU A 451 -142.36 -0.16 -20.25
CA GLU A 451 -142.51 -1.61 -20.07
C GLU A 451 -141.16 -2.33 -19.93
N ALA A 452 -141.11 -3.37 -19.09
CA ALA A 452 -139.97 -4.27 -18.99
C ALA A 452 -140.43 -5.71 -18.77
N ARG A 453 -139.70 -6.68 -19.32
CA ARG A 453 -139.98 -8.12 -19.16
C ARG A 453 -138.77 -9.00 -19.42
N ILE A 454 -138.67 -10.10 -18.68
CA ILE A 454 -137.72 -11.18 -18.95
C ILE A 454 -138.44 -12.28 -19.73
N ILE A 455 -137.84 -12.73 -20.84
CA ILE A 455 -138.35 -13.82 -21.66
C ILE A 455 -137.37 -14.99 -21.62
N LEU A 456 -137.87 -16.18 -21.28
CA LEU A 456 -137.15 -17.44 -21.31
C LEU A 456 -137.39 -18.14 -22.66
N TYR A 457 -136.31 -18.64 -23.26
CA TYR A 457 -136.27 -19.39 -24.50
C TYR A 457 -135.53 -20.72 -24.30
N SER A 458 -135.94 -21.73 -25.06
CA SER A 458 -135.09 -22.91 -25.34
C SER A 458 -133.88 -22.50 -26.18
N ILE A 459 -132.82 -23.32 -26.19
CA ILE A 459 -131.66 -23.08 -27.08
C ILE A 459 -132.02 -23.13 -28.58
N ALA A 460 -133.18 -23.71 -28.94
CA ALA A 460 -133.78 -23.67 -30.28
C ALA A 460 -134.57 -22.37 -30.58
N GLY A 461 -134.58 -21.38 -29.69
CA GLY A 461 -135.24 -20.08 -29.88
C GLY A 461 -136.75 -20.07 -29.63
N VAL A 462 -137.37 -21.20 -29.26
CA VAL A 462 -138.80 -21.24 -28.91
C VAL A 462 -139.01 -20.58 -27.54
N LYS A 463 -139.92 -19.60 -27.47
CA LYS A 463 -140.32 -18.91 -26.23
C LYS A 463 -141.05 -19.89 -25.29
N LEU A 464 -140.61 -19.94 -24.04
CA LEU A 464 -141.12 -20.85 -23.00
C LEU A 464 -141.95 -20.10 -21.94
N LYS A 465 -141.43 -18.96 -21.45
CA LYS A 465 -142.07 -18.16 -20.38
C LYS A 465 -141.76 -16.68 -20.60
N GLU A 466 -142.69 -15.81 -20.22
CA GLU A 466 -142.54 -14.36 -20.31
C GLU A 466 -143.02 -13.76 -18.98
N ILE A 467 -142.18 -12.93 -18.36
CA ILE A 467 -142.31 -12.49 -16.98
C ILE A 467 -142.20 -10.96 -16.97
N PRO A 468 -143.33 -10.23 -16.81
CA PRO A 468 -143.31 -8.77 -16.77
C PRO A 468 -142.67 -8.27 -15.47
N LEU A 469 -141.99 -7.12 -15.57
CA LEU A 469 -141.34 -6.42 -14.46
C LEU A 469 -142.03 -5.07 -14.28
N ALA A 470 -142.40 -4.74 -13.04
CA ALA A 470 -143.25 -3.60 -12.74
C ALA A 470 -142.46 -2.46 -12.07
N GLY A 471 -142.19 -1.39 -12.82
CA GLY A 471 -141.52 -0.18 -12.31
C GLY A 471 -139.98 -0.28 -12.25
N PRO A 472 -139.31 0.84 -11.96
CA PRO A 472 -137.85 0.93 -11.87
C PRO A 472 -137.28 0.21 -10.63
N GLY A 473 -135.96 0.02 -10.60
CA GLY A 473 -135.24 -0.57 -9.47
C GLY A 473 -134.74 -2.00 -9.71
N GLU A 474 -134.32 -2.67 -8.62
CA GLU A 474 -133.80 -4.04 -8.65
C GLU A 474 -134.94 -5.07 -8.61
N HIS A 475 -134.97 -5.98 -9.58
CA HIS A 475 -135.94 -7.07 -9.68
C HIS A 475 -135.24 -8.42 -9.61
N ILE A 476 -135.81 -9.36 -8.85
CA ILE A 476 -135.28 -10.72 -8.68
C ILE A 476 -136.35 -11.73 -9.08
N VAL A 477 -136.20 -12.32 -10.26
CA VAL A 477 -137.09 -13.34 -10.82
C VAL A 477 -136.58 -14.73 -10.45
N SER A 478 -137.39 -15.52 -9.74
CA SER A 478 -137.06 -16.91 -9.41
C SER A 478 -137.60 -17.87 -10.48
N VAL A 479 -136.76 -18.82 -10.93
CA VAL A 479 -137.11 -19.86 -11.90
C VAL A 479 -136.89 -21.22 -11.25
N SER A 480 -137.88 -22.11 -11.31
CA SER A 480 -137.77 -23.49 -10.80
C SER A 480 -137.37 -24.46 -11.90
N ALA A 481 -136.47 -25.39 -11.58
CA ALA A 481 -136.09 -26.49 -12.46
C ALA A 481 -137.25 -27.48 -12.68
N GLY A 482 -138.28 -27.47 -11.83
CA GLY A 482 -139.50 -28.27 -12.02
C GLY A 482 -140.34 -27.85 -13.23
N GLU A 483 -140.18 -26.61 -13.71
CA GLU A 483 -140.86 -26.11 -14.92
C GLU A 483 -140.10 -26.42 -16.23
N LEU A 484 -138.90 -27.00 -16.14
CA LEU A 484 -137.94 -27.15 -17.26
C LEU A 484 -137.37 -28.58 -17.33
N SER A 485 -136.85 -28.99 -18.48
CA SER A 485 -136.00 -30.19 -18.61
C SER A 485 -134.55 -29.87 -18.23
N ALA A 486 -133.71 -30.90 -18.06
CA ALA A 486 -132.27 -30.70 -17.91
C ALA A 486 -131.67 -30.33 -19.28
N ASP A 487 -131.46 -29.04 -19.53
CA ASP A 487 -130.97 -28.48 -20.79
C ASP A 487 -130.38 -27.07 -20.57
N ILE A 488 -129.80 -26.49 -21.62
CA ILE A 488 -129.34 -25.10 -21.67
C ILE A 488 -130.51 -24.23 -22.15
N TYR A 489 -130.82 -23.20 -21.36
CA TYR A 489 -131.83 -22.20 -21.68
C TYR A 489 -131.20 -20.82 -21.85
N VAL A 490 -131.91 -19.96 -22.55
CA VAL A 490 -131.52 -18.58 -22.83
C VAL A 490 -132.58 -17.67 -22.24
N TYR A 491 -132.19 -16.64 -21.50
CA TYR A 491 -133.14 -15.64 -21.00
C TYR A 491 -132.70 -14.23 -21.38
N SER A 492 -133.65 -13.41 -21.80
CA SER A 492 -133.44 -12.10 -22.40
C SER A 492 -134.24 -11.04 -21.67
N LEU A 493 -133.63 -9.88 -21.40
CA LEU A 493 -134.31 -8.71 -20.85
C LEU A 493 -134.74 -7.81 -22.01
N ILE A 494 -136.04 -7.48 -22.06
CA ILE A 494 -136.62 -6.55 -23.02
C ILE A 494 -137.18 -5.36 -22.24
N VAL A 495 -136.86 -4.15 -22.67
CA VAL A 495 -137.33 -2.87 -22.10
C VAL A 495 -137.79 -1.97 -23.25
N ASP A 496 -138.99 -1.41 -23.15
CA ASP A 496 -139.63 -0.54 -24.15
C ASP A 496 -139.53 -1.12 -25.58
N GLY A 497 -139.93 -2.40 -25.73
CA GLY A 497 -139.85 -3.17 -26.96
C GLY A 497 -138.45 -3.56 -27.46
N LYS A 498 -137.36 -3.09 -26.82
CA LYS A 498 -135.97 -3.33 -27.25
C LYS A 498 -135.28 -4.40 -26.41
N LEU A 499 -134.50 -5.25 -27.07
CA LEU A 499 -133.60 -6.19 -26.39
C LEU A 499 -132.47 -5.42 -25.71
N VAL A 500 -132.29 -5.64 -24.40
CA VAL A 500 -131.22 -5.04 -23.60
C VAL A 500 -130.01 -5.96 -23.56
N ASP A 501 -130.21 -7.20 -23.13
CA ASP A 501 -129.15 -8.18 -22.86
C ASP A 501 -129.76 -9.60 -22.89
N THR A 502 -128.91 -10.62 -23.03
CA THR A 502 -129.28 -12.03 -23.07
C THR A 502 -128.21 -12.90 -22.41
N LYS A 503 -128.64 -13.77 -21.51
CA LYS A 503 -127.79 -14.64 -20.69
C LYS A 503 -128.21 -16.11 -20.86
N LYS A 504 -127.31 -17.03 -20.53
CA LYS A 504 -127.55 -18.48 -20.60
C LYS A 504 -127.64 -19.07 -19.20
N MET A 505 -128.64 -19.89 -18.93
CA MET A 505 -128.76 -20.69 -17.71
C MET A 505 -128.74 -22.19 -18.05
N VAL A 506 -128.22 -23.01 -17.14
CA VAL A 506 -128.11 -24.46 -17.30
C VAL A 506 -128.90 -25.16 -16.20
N VAL A 507 -129.89 -25.97 -16.59
CA VAL A 507 -130.64 -26.80 -15.64
C VAL A 507 -129.93 -28.14 -15.51
N SER A 508 -129.35 -28.40 -14.34
CA SER A 508 -128.68 -29.66 -13.99
C SER A 508 -129.53 -30.41 -12.97
N ARG A 509 -130.36 -31.35 -13.46
CA ARG A 509 -131.10 -32.29 -12.60
C ARG A 509 -130.19 -33.34 -11.99
#